data_AF-A0A372RUS6-F1
#
_entry.id   AF-A0A372RUS6-F1
#
_cell.length_a   1.000
_cell.length_b   1.000
_cell.length_c   1.000
_cell.angle_alpha   90.00
_cell.angle_beta   90.00
_cell.angle_gamma   90.00
#
_symmetry.space_group_name_H-M   'P 1'
#
loop_
_entity.id
_entity.type
_entity.pdbx_description
1 polymer ?
#
loop_
_entity_poly.entity_id
_entity_poly.type
_entity_poly.pdbx_seq_one_letter_code
_entity_poly.pdbx_strand_id
1 'polypeptide(L)'
;LPNISPEIFQIILRYIYGGNLSLNEYDNSDIIQILIAANELSLQDLIPYLQSFLIENKAIWMEQNFNLIYQTSFENDSFSELQKYCIDLMTKEPVKIFNSLKLSSIPEKLLITIIQNDNLQMSEIQVWEHVLKWGHAQNPELPSDITNYSKDDFGALKSTLQHFIPFIKFYNLTAKEFTDKVLPYREILSEELFIKLIKTFLNLLDPNIKPSDKSKPCITKEVNLRTIDSKIITSQHNGLISKWIVRLEITDKLTSPYEFGLLFRGSHDGFAHDEFHEICDGIPRTVTIVKVKDSNEILGGYNLIKWESGYGWGSVTSVNIT
;
A
#
# COMPACT_ATOMS: atom_id res chain seq x y z
N LEU A 1 -10.54 -36.46 21.39
CA LEU A 1 -9.96 -35.52 20.39
C LEU A 1 -9.45 -34.32 21.16
N PRO A 2 -8.13 -34.14 21.29
CA PRO A 2 -7.56 -33.15 22.22
C PRO A 2 -7.83 -31.68 21.81
N ASN A 3 -8.22 -31.43 20.56
CA ASN A 3 -8.39 -30.08 20.01
C ASN A 3 -9.87 -29.61 19.92
N ILE A 4 -10.83 -30.49 20.20
CA ILE A 4 -12.27 -30.18 20.06
C ILE A 4 -12.89 -30.19 21.46
N SER A 5 -13.53 -29.08 21.84
CA SER A 5 -14.22 -29.00 23.13
C SER A 5 -15.39 -30.00 23.20
N PRO A 6 -15.75 -30.51 24.40
CA PRO A 6 -16.89 -31.42 24.56
C PRO A 6 -18.21 -30.83 24.01
N GLU A 7 -18.42 -29.53 24.15
CA GLU A 7 -19.61 -28.81 23.68
C GLU A 7 -19.67 -28.79 22.16
N ILE A 8 -18.57 -28.42 21.49
CA ILE A 8 -18.47 -28.41 20.02
C ILE A 8 -18.60 -29.82 19.47
N PHE A 9 -17.97 -30.81 20.12
CA PHE A 9 -18.07 -32.20 19.71
C PHE A 9 -19.50 -32.73 19.81
N GLN A 10 -20.27 -32.35 20.84
CA GLN A 10 -21.69 -32.69 20.92
C GLN A 10 -22.50 -32.10 19.77
N ILE A 11 -22.22 -30.88 19.35
CA ILE A 11 -22.88 -30.24 18.20
C ILE A 11 -22.58 -31.03 16.91
N ILE A 12 -21.32 -31.38 16.69
CA ILE A 12 -20.91 -32.19 15.53
C ILE A 12 -21.57 -33.58 15.55
N LEU A 13 -21.64 -34.24 16.71
CA LEU A 13 -22.34 -35.53 16.83
C LEU A 13 -23.82 -35.40 16.47
N ARG A 14 -24.52 -34.34 16.94
CA ARG A 14 -25.92 -34.10 16.57
C ARG A 14 -26.08 -33.94 15.07
N TYR A 15 -25.16 -33.23 14.41
CA TYR A 15 -25.16 -33.12 12.95
C TYR A 15 -24.95 -34.49 12.26
N ILE A 16 -23.97 -35.29 12.69
CA ILE A 16 -23.68 -36.60 12.08
C ILE A 16 -24.88 -37.56 12.18
N TYR A 17 -25.56 -37.60 13.33
CA TYR A 17 -26.70 -38.50 13.54
C TYR A 17 -28.04 -37.93 13.05
N GLY A 18 -28.22 -36.61 13.09
CA GLY A 18 -29.47 -35.92 12.77
C GLY A 18 -29.55 -35.37 11.35
N GLY A 19 -28.41 -35.19 10.67
CA GLY A 19 -28.32 -34.62 9.32
C GLY A 19 -28.70 -33.15 9.21
N ASN A 20 -28.90 -32.44 10.31
CA ASN A 20 -29.30 -31.03 10.33
C ASN A 20 -28.51 -30.25 11.39
N LEU A 21 -28.18 -29.00 11.09
CA LEU A 21 -27.48 -28.07 11.97
C LEU A 21 -28.06 -26.66 11.83
N SER A 22 -28.72 -26.16 12.88
CA SER A 22 -29.28 -24.80 12.94
C SER A 22 -28.23 -23.82 13.46
N LEU A 23 -27.59 -23.06 12.56
CA LEU A 23 -26.48 -22.16 12.93
C LEU A 23 -26.90 -20.89 13.67
N ASN A 24 -28.18 -20.51 13.61
CA ASN A 24 -28.69 -19.30 14.26
C ASN A 24 -28.73 -19.41 15.79
N GLU A 25 -28.61 -20.62 16.33
CA GLU A 25 -28.66 -20.91 17.77
C GLU A 25 -27.28 -20.80 18.45
N TYR A 26 -26.21 -20.62 17.67
CA TYR A 26 -24.84 -20.63 18.17
C TYR A 26 -24.20 -19.25 18.07
N ASP A 27 -23.30 -18.98 19.01
CA ASP A 27 -22.45 -17.80 18.95
C ASP A 27 -21.51 -17.89 17.75
N ASN A 28 -21.16 -16.75 17.14
CA ASN A 28 -20.32 -16.72 15.95
C ASN A 28 -18.94 -17.36 16.19
N SER A 29 -18.40 -17.24 17.42
CA SER A 29 -17.17 -17.92 17.83
C SER A 29 -17.32 -19.43 17.82
N ASP A 30 -18.47 -19.95 18.25
CA ASP A 30 -18.75 -21.39 18.26
C ASP A 30 -18.89 -21.90 16.83
N ILE A 31 -19.49 -21.13 15.93
CA ILE A 31 -19.57 -21.48 14.49
C ILE A 31 -18.17 -21.64 13.89
N ILE A 32 -17.22 -20.78 14.25
CA ILE A 32 -15.81 -20.91 13.85
C ILE A 32 -15.19 -22.20 14.42
N GLN A 33 -15.44 -22.52 15.68
CA GLN A 33 -14.95 -23.77 16.28
C GLN A 33 -15.59 -25.01 15.65
N ILE A 34 -16.87 -24.96 15.30
CA ILE A 34 -17.58 -26.01 14.56
C ILE A 34 -16.94 -26.19 13.18
N LEU A 35 -16.59 -25.10 12.48
CA LEU A 35 -15.89 -25.15 11.19
C LEU A 35 -14.52 -25.84 11.30
N ILE A 36 -13.74 -25.47 12.31
CA ILE A 36 -12.43 -26.11 12.58
C ILE A 36 -12.61 -27.60 12.88
N ALA A 37 -13.55 -27.95 13.76
CA ALA A 37 -13.85 -29.34 14.12
C ALA A 37 -14.36 -30.16 12.92
N ALA A 38 -15.21 -29.57 12.08
CA ALA A 38 -15.71 -30.20 10.86
C ALA A 38 -14.56 -30.57 9.91
N ASN A 39 -13.59 -29.68 9.78
CA ASN A 39 -12.39 -29.92 8.99
C ASN A 39 -11.46 -30.99 9.61
N GLU A 40 -11.20 -30.94 10.93
CA GLU A 40 -10.43 -31.98 11.62
C GLU A 40 -11.06 -33.38 11.48
N LEU A 41 -12.39 -33.44 11.46
CA LEU A 41 -13.16 -34.68 11.32
C LEU A 41 -13.49 -35.03 9.86
N SER A 42 -12.95 -34.27 8.89
CA SER A 42 -13.15 -34.49 7.45
C SER A 42 -14.62 -34.49 7.00
N LEU A 43 -15.47 -33.67 7.62
CA LEU A 43 -16.88 -33.46 7.28
C LEU A 43 -17.00 -32.47 6.10
N GLN A 44 -16.58 -32.91 4.91
CA GLN A 44 -16.44 -32.06 3.73
C GLN A 44 -17.74 -31.36 3.30
N ASP A 45 -18.90 -31.99 3.50
CA ASP A 45 -20.20 -31.39 3.13
C ASP A 45 -20.60 -30.22 4.04
N LEU A 46 -20.09 -30.19 5.28
CA LEU A 46 -20.46 -29.18 6.28
C LEU A 46 -19.62 -27.90 6.12
N ILE A 47 -18.39 -28.02 5.63
CA ILE A 47 -17.44 -26.91 5.51
C ILE A 47 -17.95 -25.79 4.59
N PRO A 48 -18.43 -26.05 3.35
CA PRO A 48 -18.98 -24.99 2.49
C PRO A 48 -20.20 -24.31 3.11
N TYR A 49 -21.08 -25.08 3.75
CA TYR A 49 -22.29 -24.55 4.39
C TYR A 49 -21.95 -23.54 5.50
N LEU A 50 -21.00 -23.88 6.38
CA LEU A 50 -20.54 -23.00 7.44
C LEU A 50 -19.88 -21.72 6.91
N GLN A 51 -19.03 -21.84 5.87
CA GLN A 51 -18.38 -20.68 5.25
C GLN A 51 -19.39 -19.73 4.62
N SER A 52 -20.32 -20.24 3.81
CA SER A 52 -21.36 -19.43 3.18
C SER A 52 -22.24 -18.75 4.24
N PHE A 53 -22.64 -19.46 5.29
CA PHE A 53 -23.44 -18.88 6.37
C PHE A 53 -22.74 -17.68 7.03
N LEU A 54 -21.45 -17.83 7.35
CA LEU A 54 -20.63 -16.78 7.96
C LEU A 54 -20.54 -15.55 7.04
N ILE A 55 -20.25 -15.75 5.75
CA ILE A 55 -20.10 -14.68 4.77
C ILE A 55 -21.43 -13.94 4.55
N GLU A 56 -22.53 -14.67 4.38
CA GLU A 56 -23.82 -14.09 4.02
C GLU A 56 -24.52 -13.42 5.20
N ASN A 57 -24.38 -13.97 6.42
CA ASN A 57 -25.17 -13.55 7.58
C ASN A 57 -24.36 -12.81 8.64
N LYS A 58 -23.04 -13.01 8.69
CA LYS A 58 -22.17 -12.53 9.78
C LYS A 58 -21.04 -11.60 9.30
N ALA A 59 -21.11 -11.05 8.09
CA ALA A 59 -20.09 -10.18 7.50
C ALA A 59 -19.60 -9.06 8.44
N ILE A 60 -20.51 -8.28 9.05
CA ILE A 60 -20.14 -7.19 9.98
C ILE A 60 -19.30 -7.72 11.16
N TRP A 61 -19.71 -8.85 11.74
CA TRP A 61 -18.97 -9.46 12.84
C TRP A 61 -17.61 -9.99 12.37
N MET A 62 -17.54 -10.57 11.16
CA MET A 62 -16.28 -11.03 10.58
C MET A 62 -15.32 -9.88 10.32
N GLU A 63 -15.78 -8.72 9.86
CA GLU A 63 -14.94 -7.52 9.69
C GLU A 63 -14.38 -7.03 11.03
N GLN A 64 -15.20 -7.03 12.10
CA GLN A 64 -14.75 -6.67 13.45
C GLN A 64 -13.77 -7.68 14.05
N ASN A 65 -13.84 -8.94 13.62
CA ASN A 65 -13.00 -10.04 14.08
C ASN A 65 -12.06 -10.54 12.96
N PHE A 66 -11.67 -9.66 12.04
CA PHE A 66 -10.95 -10.03 10.82
C PHE A 66 -9.72 -10.89 11.09
N ASN A 67 -8.96 -10.56 12.14
CA ASN A 67 -7.76 -11.30 12.51
C ASN A 67 -8.03 -12.79 12.78
N LEU A 68 -9.10 -13.08 13.53
CA LEU A 68 -9.52 -14.44 13.85
C LEU A 68 -9.89 -15.19 12.56
N ILE A 69 -10.71 -14.55 11.72
CA ILE A 69 -11.15 -15.15 10.45
C ILE A 69 -9.96 -15.43 9.53
N TYR A 70 -9.05 -14.47 9.41
CA TYR A 70 -7.84 -14.60 8.61
C TYR A 70 -6.96 -15.75 9.12
N GLN A 71 -6.67 -15.79 10.42
CA GLN A 71 -5.88 -16.88 11.00
C GLN A 71 -6.53 -18.24 10.74
N THR A 72 -7.82 -18.38 11.09
CA THR A 72 -8.56 -19.62 10.85
C THR A 72 -8.55 -20.02 9.36
N SER A 73 -8.77 -19.07 8.45
CA SER A 73 -8.85 -19.37 7.02
C SER A 73 -7.50 -19.71 6.39
N PHE A 74 -6.40 -19.10 6.85
CA PHE A 74 -5.07 -19.29 6.24
C PHE A 74 -4.19 -20.33 6.95
N GLU A 75 -4.59 -20.81 8.13
CA GLU A 75 -3.99 -21.99 8.77
C GLU A 75 -4.46 -23.30 8.12
N ASN A 76 -5.56 -23.27 7.36
CA ASN A 76 -6.09 -24.44 6.68
C ASN A 76 -6.47 -24.17 5.22
N ASP A 77 -5.98 -25.01 4.31
CA ASP A 77 -6.24 -24.86 2.87
C ASP A 77 -7.68 -25.20 2.45
N SER A 78 -8.50 -25.80 3.33
CA SER A 78 -9.88 -26.21 3.04
C SER A 78 -10.89 -25.04 3.10
N PHE A 79 -10.50 -23.88 3.62
CA PHE A 79 -11.40 -22.75 3.86
C PHE A 79 -11.30 -21.67 2.76
N SER A 80 -11.41 -22.10 1.49
CA SER A 80 -11.18 -21.25 0.31
C SER A 80 -12.16 -20.07 0.18
N GLU A 81 -13.43 -20.22 0.56
CA GLU A 81 -14.43 -19.14 0.51
C GLU A 81 -14.07 -18.04 1.52
N LEU A 82 -13.67 -18.41 2.75
CA LEU A 82 -13.21 -17.44 3.74
C LEU A 82 -11.87 -16.79 3.35
N GLN A 83 -10.93 -17.55 2.77
CA GLN A 83 -9.69 -16.99 2.25
C GLN A 83 -9.97 -15.94 1.17
N LYS A 84 -10.86 -16.25 0.23
CA LYS A 84 -11.29 -15.32 -0.83
C LYS A 84 -11.94 -14.08 -0.25
N TYR A 85 -12.87 -14.24 0.70
CA TYR A 85 -13.47 -13.11 1.42
C TYR A 85 -12.41 -12.20 2.05
N CYS A 86 -11.45 -12.78 2.75
CA CYS A 86 -10.36 -12.04 3.40
C CYS A 86 -9.50 -11.28 2.38
N ILE A 87 -9.11 -11.91 1.27
CA ILE A 87 -8.32 -11.28 0.20
C ILE A 87 -9.09 -10.13 -0.44
N ASP A 88 -10.37 -10.36 -0.77
CA ASP A 88 -11.24 -9.33 -1.36
C ASP A 88 -11.35 -8.11 -0.46
N LEU A 89 -11.56 -8.33 0.84
CA LEU A 89 -11.71 -7.27 1.82
C LEU A 89 -10.40 -6.49 2.01
N MET A 90 -9.26 -7.17 2.08
CA MET A 90 -7.94 -6.51 2.11
C MET A 90 -7.65 -5.72 0.82
N THR A 91 -8.11 -6.22 -0.34
CA THR A 91 -7.88 -5.55 -1.62
C THR A 91 -8.73 -4.30 -1.78
N LYS A 92 -10.00 -4.34 -1.32
CA LYS A 92 -10.99 -3.27 -1.48
C LYS A 92 -10.89 -2.22 -0.39
N GLU A 93 -10.65 -2.62 0.87
CA GLU A 93 -10.66 -1.72 2.03
C GLU A 93 -9.43 -1.90 2.96
N PRO A 94 -8.18 -1.89 2.45
CA PRO A 94 -6.99 -2.19 3.26
C PRO A 94 -6.82 -1.26 4.47
N VAL A 95 -7.16 0.02 4.33
CA VAL A 95 -7.05 1.02 5.40
C VAL A 95 -8.00 0.72 6.56
N LYS A 96 -9.22 0.27 6.26
CA LYS A 96 -10.23 -0.06 7.29
C LYS A 96 -9.78 -1.27 8.12
N ILE A 97 -9.24 -2.29 7.45
CA ILE A 97 -8.70 -3.48 8.11
C ILE A 97 -7.48 -3.12 8.95
N PHE A 98 -6.54 -2.38 8.39
CA PHE A 98 -5.34 -1.98 9.11
C PHE A 98 -5.64 -1.24 10.41
N ASN A 99 -6.67 -0.38 10.41
CA ASN A 99 -7.09 0.39 11.58
C ASN A 99 -7.94 -0.41 12.58
N SER A 100 -8.68 -1.44 12.14
CA SER A 100 -9.55 -2.23 13.02
C SER A 100 -8.80 -3.33 13.78
N LEU A 101 -7.62 -3.72 13.29
CA LEU A 101 -6.86 -4.81 13.86
C LEU A 101 -6.22 -4.45 15.20
N LYS A 102 -6.35 -5.37 16.17
CA LYS A 102 -5.58 -5.32 17.42
C LYS A 102 -4.14 -5.69 17.13
N LEU A 103 -3.25 -4.70 17.12
CA LEU A 103 -1.83 -4.86 16.76
C LEU A 103 -1.12 -6.02 17.47
N SER A 104 -1.47 -6.31 18.73
CA SER A 104 -0.88 -7.42 19.50
C SER A 104 -1.19 -8.80 18.95
N SER A 105 -2.26 -8.99 18.18
CA SER A 105 -2.70 -10.29 17.69
C SER A 105 -2.47 -10.51 16.19
N ILE A 106 -1.99 -9.49 15.46
CA ILE A 106 -1.82 -9.57 14.00
C ILE A 106 -0.65 -10.49 13.65
N PRO A 107 -0.85 -11.55 12.84
CA PRO A 107 0.24 -12.32 12.28
C PRO A 107 1.17 -11.48 11.40
N GLU A 108 2.47 -11.73 11.47
CA GLU A 108 3.48 -11.04 10.66
C GLU A 108 3.13 -11.05 9.17
N LYS A 109 2.77 -12.22 8.63
CA LYS A 109 2.38 -12.42 7.22
C LYS A 109 1.17 -11.57 6.82
N LEU A 110 0.18 -11.42 7.70
CA LEU A 110 -0.99 -10.58 7.44
C LEU A 110 -0.57 -9.12 7.31
N LEU A 111 0.24 -8.64 8.26
CA LEU A 111 0.70 -7.25 8.25
C LEU A 111 1.54 -6.94 7.00
N ILE A 112 2.45 -7.83 6.60
CA ILE A 112 3.22 -7.70 5.35
C ILE A 112 2.29 -7.62 4.14
N THR A 113 1.28 -8.48 4.07
CA THR A 113 0.32 -8.51 2.94
C THR A 113 -0.44 -7.19 2.82
N ILE A 114 -0.83 -6.58 3.95
CA ILE A 114 -1.50 -5.28 3.95
C ILE A 114 -0.55 -4.16 3.50
N ILE A 115 0.70 -4.16 3.99
CA ILE A 115 1.71 -3.13 3.65
C ILE A 115 2.10 -3.18 2.16
N GLN A 116 2.16 -4.37 1.57
CA GLN A 116 2.47 -4.55 0.15
C GLN A 116 1.33 -4.16 -0.79
N ASN A 117 0.13 -3.91 -0.28
CA ASN A 117 -1.03 -3.64 -1.10
C ASN A 117 -0.94 -2.25 -1.74
N ASP A 118 -0.91 -2.19 -3.07
CA ASP A 118 -0.83 -0.93 -3.83
C ASP A 118 -2.04 -0.02 -3.61
N ASN A 119 -3.19 -0.56 -3.17
CA ASN A 119 -4.39 0.20 -2.84
C ASN A 119 -4.37 0.75 -1.40
N LEU A 120 -3.32 0.52 -0.62
CA LEU A 120 -3.17 1.09 0.72
C LEU A 120 -3.00 2.62 0.61
N GLN A 121 -4.11 3.35 0.69
CA GLN A 121 -4.14 4.82 0.69
C GLN A 121 -3.67 5.40 2.04
N MET A 122 -2.41 5.14 2.41
CA MET A 122 -1.79 5.56 3.66
C MET A 122 -0.39 6.14 3.38
N SER A 123 0.02 7.17 4.12
CA SER A 123 1.36 7.73 3.94
C SER A 123 2.42 6.77 4.50
N GLU A 124 3.61 6.77 3.91
CA GLU A 124 4.69 5.86 4.33
C GLU A 124 5.12 6.07 5.78
N ILE A 125 4.98 7.28 6.31
CA ILE A 125 5.22 7.56 7.74
C ILE A 125 4.19 6.85 8.62
N GLN A 126 2.92 6.83 8.22
CA GLN A 126 1.88 6.13 8.97
C GLN A 126 2.12 4.62 8.93
N VAL A 127 2.50 4.07 7.77
CA VAL A 127 2.87 2.65 7.65
C VAL A 127 4.01 2.31 8.62
N TRP A 128 5.07 3.12 8.63
CA TRP A 128 6.20 2.95 9.55
C TRP A 128 5.78 3.01 11.02
N GLU A 129 4.95 3.98 11.41
CA GLU A 129 4.45 4.07 12.80
C GLU A 129 3.63 2.86 13.21
N HIS A 130 2.84 2.26 12.31
CA HIS A 130 2.07 1.06 12.62
C HIS A 130 2.98 -0.17 12.75
N VAL A 131 3.99 -0.30 11.90
CA VAL A 131 5.00 -1.36 12.01
C VAL A 131 5.74 -1.25 13.34
N LEU A 132 6.13 -0.04 13.76
CA LEU A 132 6.72 0.17 15.08
C LEU A 132 5.77 -0.24 16.20
N LYS A 133 4.52 0.22 16.18
CA LYS A 133 3.53 -0.14 17.22
C LYS A 133 3.29 -1.65 17.27
N TRP A 134 3.26 -2.33 16.12
CA TRP A 134 3.19 -3.78 16.06
C TRP A 134 4.43 -4.42 16.69
N GLY A 135 5.63 -3.95 16.36
CA GLY A 135 6.88 -4.43 16.94
C GLY A 135 6.93 -4.27 18.47
N HIS A 136 6.47 -3.15 19.01
CA HIS A 136 6.34 -2.95 20.45
C HIS A 136 5.31 -3.89 21.07
N ALA A 137 4.18 -4.14 20.40
CA ALA A 137 3.16 -5.07 20.88
C ALA A 137 3.66 -6.53 20.94
N GLN A 138 4.59 -6.91 20.06
CA GLN A 138 5.26 -8.22 20.10
C GLN A 138 6.38 -8.31 21.15
N ASN A 139 6.86 -7.17 21.66
CA ASN A 139 7.93 -7.10 22.65
C ASN A 139 7.50 -6.26 23.87
N PRO A 140 6.58 -6.79 24.72
CA PRO A 140 5.96 -6.03 25.80
C PRO A 140 6.92 -5.62 26.93
N GLU A 141 8.11 -6.24 26.99
CA GLU A 141 9.14 -5.93 27.99
C GLU A 141 9.97 -4.68 27.62
N LEU A 142 9.86 -4.18 26.38
CA LEU A 142 10.62 -3.02 25.94
C LEU A 142 10.18 -1.75 26.69
N PRO A 143 11.12 -0.84 27.00
CA PRO A 143 10.79 0.47 27.54
C PRO A 143 9.83 1.25 26.64
N SER A 144 8.98 2.10 27.22
CA SER A 144 8.09 2.95 26.42
C SER A 144 8.82 4.09 25.71
N ASP A 145 9.93 4.55 26.29
CA ASP A 145 10.76 5.63 25.73
C ASP A 145 12.02 5.03 25.10
N ILE A 146 12.21 5.33 23.81
CA ILE A 146 13.35 4.87 23.02
C ILE A 146 14.70 5.31 23.58
N THR A 147 14.74 6.43 24.30
CA THR A 147 15.99 6.93 24.91
C THR A 147 16.53 6.01 26.01
N ASN A 148 15.67 5.13 26.55
CA ASN A 148 16.03 4.14 27.57
C ASN A 148 16.41 2.77 27.00
N TYR A 149 16.46 2.62 25.67
CA TYR A 149 16.77 1.34 25.03
C TYR A 149 18.24 0.97 25.24
N SER A 150 18.45 -0.26 25.70
CA SER A 150 19.74 -0.94 25.63
C SER A 150 20.02 -1.47 24.22
N LYS A 151 21.24 -1.97 24.00
CA LYS A 151 21.58 -2.65 22.74
C LYS A 151 20.75 -3.91 22.52
N ASP A 152 20.41 -4.62 23.59
CA ASP A 152 19.62 -5.84 23.52
C ASP A 152 18.15 -5.52 23.17
N ASP A 153 17.62 -4.41 23.69
CA ASP A 153 16.29 -3.90 23.34
C ASP A 153 16.18 -3.56 21.85
N PHE A 154 17.19 -2.86 21.31
CA PHE A 154 17.28 -2.63 19.86
C PHE A 154 17.42 -3.93 19.08
N GLY A 155 18.18 -4.90 19.60
CA GLY A 155 18.33 -6.22 19.00
C GLY A 155 17.01 -6.99 18.89
N ALA A 156 16.20 -7.00 19.95
CA ALA A 156 14.89 -7.64 19.99
C ALA A 156 13.89 -6.98 19.04
N LEU A 157 13.83 -5.65 19.02
CA LEU A 157 12.95 -4.94 18.09
C LEU A 157 13.43 -5.10 16.64
N LYS A 158 14.74 -5.17 16.41
CA LYS A 158 15.33 -5.45 15.09
C LYS A 158 14.98 -6.82 14.54
N SER A 159 15.13 -7.87 15.33
CA SER A 159 14.77 -9.23 14.90
C SER A 159 13.27 -9.33 14.59
N THR A 160 12.43 -8.61 15.32
CA THR A 160 10.99 -8.56 15.11
C THR A 160 10.62 -7.82 13.81
N LEU A 161 11.28 -6.69 13.53
CA LEU A 161 10.90 -5.82 12.41
C LEU A 161 11.62 -6.11 11.09
N GLN A 162 12.65 -6.96 11.09
CA GLN A 162 13.53 -7.16 9.93
C GLN A 162 12.81 -7.47 8.61
N HIS A 163 11.71 -8.25 8.65
CA HIS A 163 10.99 -8.63 7.44
C HIS A 163 10.08 -7.53 6.90
N PHE A 164 9.77 -6.50 7.69
CA PHE A 164 8.99 -5.35 7.26
C PHE A 164 9.84 -4.30 6.56
N ILE A 165 11.11 -4.14 6.99
CA ILE A 165 12.03 -3.10 6.49
C ILE A 165 12.08 -3.03 4.95
N PRO A 166 12.14 -4.15 4.19
CA PRO A 166 12.19 -4.10 2.72
C PRO A 166 10.93 -3.52 2.07
N PHE A 167 9.79 -3.52 2.76
CA PHE A 167 8.49 -3.07 2.25
C PHE A 167 8.18 -1.61 2.60
N ILE A 168 8.97 -0.99 3.48
CA ILE A 168 8.80 0.43 3.84
C ILE A 168 9.54 1.30 2.85
N LYS A 169 8.83 2.22 2.18
CA LYS A 169 9.43 3.13 1.20
C LYS A 169 10.02 4.36 1.91
N PHE A 170 11.07 4.16 2.72
CA PHE A 170 11.71 5.22 3.51
C PHE A 170 12.10 6.46 2.71
N TYR A 171 12.41 6.32 1.41
CA TYR A 171 12.77 7.44 0.52
C TYR A 171 11.60 8.36 0.19
N ASN A 172 10.35 7.94 0.43
CA ASN A 172 9.16 8.76 0.24
C ASN A 172 8.83 9.63 1.46
N LEU A 173 9.58 9.50 2.55
CA LEU A 173 9.44 10.33 3.73
C LEU A 173 10.00 11.74 3.48
N THR A 174 9.46 12.72 4.19
CA THR A 174 10.10 14.04 4.29
C THR A 174 11.33 13.97 5.20
N ALA A 175 12.26 14.92 5.05
CA ALA A 175 13.43 15.02 5.94
C ALA A 175 13.01 15.13 7.41
N LYS A 176 11.93 15.87 7.70
CA LYS A 176 11.38 16.00 9.05
C LYS A 176 10.86 14.67 9.59
N GLU A 177 10.05 13.95 8.82
CA GLU A 177 9.53 12.63 9.23
C GLU A 177 10.67 11.63 9.46
N PHE A 178 11.68 11.62 8.58
CA PHE A 178 12.86 10.79 8.78
C PHE A 178 13.59 11.13 10.08
N THR A 179 13.87 12.42 10.33
CA THR A 179 14.58 12.87 11.54
C THR A 179 13.79 12.58 12.82
N ASP A 180 12.47 12.81 12.81
CA ASP A 180 11.65 12.70 14.01
C ASP A 180 11.24 11.25 14.32
N LYS A 181 11.08 10.40 13.29
CA LYS A 181 10.42 9.07 13.45
C LYS A 181 11.25 7.88 13.00
N VAL A 182 12.26 8.05 12.13
CA VAL A 182 13.11 6.94 11.65
C VAL A 182 14.48 6.99 12.33
N LEU A 183 15.09 8.17 12.41
CA LEU A 183 16.42 8.36 13.00
C LEU A 183 16.55 7.86 14.45
N PRO A 184 15.53 8.01 15.34
CA PRO A 184 15.60 7.45 16.69
C PRO A 184 15.81 5.92 16.68
N TYR A 185 15.28 5.24 15.67
CA TYR A 185 15.31 3.80 15.49
C TYR A 185 16.45 3.31 14.58
N ARG A 186 17.48 4.13 14.34
CA ARG A 186 18.59 3.83 13.42
C ARG A 186 19.25 2.45 13.61
N GLU A 187 19.29 1.93 14.84
CA GLU A 187 19.97 0.68 15.19
C GLU A 187 19.23 -0.57 14.67
N ILE A 188 17.93 -0.42 14.39
CA ILE A 188 17.06 -1.44 13.79
C ILE A 188 17.39 -1.62 12.31
N LEU A 189 17.79 -0.54 11.63
CA LEU A 189 18.15 -0.60 10.21
C LEU A 189 19.51 -1.29 10.01
N SER A 190 19.74 -1.79 8.79
CA SER A 190 21.10 -2.19 8.42
C SER A 190 21.97 -0.95 8.26
N GLU A 191 23.26 -1.06 8.61
CA GLU A 191 24.20 0.05 8.50
C GLU A 191 24.25 0.60 7.07
N GLU A 192 24.22 -0.28 6.07
CA GLU A 192 24.17 0.09 4.65
C GLU A 192 22.92 0.91 4.31
N LEU A 193 21.74 0.46 4.73
CA LEU A 193 20.48 1.16 4.48
C LEU A 193 20.48 2.52 5.18
N PHE A 194 20.89 2.57 6.44
CA PHE A 194 20.92 3.80 7.22
C PHE A 194 21.86 4.84 6.59
N ILE A 195 23.07 4.46 6.19
CA ILE A 195 24.02 5.36 5.51
C ILE A 195 23.43 5.90 4.20
N LYS A 196 22.76 5.05 3.42
CA LYS A 196 22.09 5.46 2.17
C LYS A 196 20.97 6.47 2.43
N LEU A 197 20.13 6.23 3.43
CA LEU A 197 19.04 7.13 3.82
C LEU A 197 19.60 8.48 4.30
N ILE A 198 20.56 8.47 5.21
CA ILE A 198 21.22 9.69 5.72
C ILE A 198 21.81 10.53 4.58
N LYS A 199 22.56 9.91 3.67
CA LYS A 199 23.11 10.62 2.50
C LYS A 199 22.01 11.24 1.65
N THR A 200 20.91 10.51 1.46
CA THR A 200 19.78 11.02 0.66
C THR A 200 19.15 12.23 1.32
N PHE A 201 18.81 12.15 2.60
CA PHE A 201 18.16 13.25 3.32
C PHE A 201 19.08 14.45 3.57
N LEU A 202 20.38 14.25 3.78
CA LEU A 202 21.35 15.35 3.90
C LEU A 202 21.56 16.05 2.55
N ASN A 203 21.60 15.32 1.44
CA ASN A 203 21.74 15.92 0.11
C ASN A 203 20.52 16.77 -0.29
N LEU A 204 19.33 16.47 0.25
CA LEU A 204 18.13 17.30 0.07
C LEU A 204 18.23 18.66 0.81
N LEU A 205 19.13 18.78 1.79
CA LEU A 205 19.33 19.99 2.58
C LEU A 205 20.48 20.87 2.06
N ASP A 206 21.27 20.41 1.09
CA ASP A 206 22.40 21.16 0.54
C ASP A 206 22.01 21.88 -0.76
N PRO A 207 21.88 23.23 -0.76
CA PRO A 207 21.58 24.01 -1.95
C PRO A 207 22.74 24.06 -2.98
N ASN A 208 23.92 23.50 -2.69
CA ASN A 208 25.14 23.65 -3.50
C ASN A 208 25.60 22.39 -4.25
N ILE A 209 24.81 21.30 -4.28
CA ILE A 209 25.23 20.07 -4.98
C ILE A 209 25.18 20.27 -6.50
N LYS A 210 26.34 20.46 -7.13
CA LYS A 210 26.51 20.29 -8.57
C LYS A 210 26.34 18.80 -8.92
N PRO A 211 25.57 18.45 -9.96
CA PRO A 211 25.46 17.06 -10.41
C PRO A 211 26.80 16.64 -11.03
N SER A 212 27.70 16.06 -10.23
CA SER A 212 28.96 15.53 -10.76
C SER A 212 28.79 14.07 -11.16
N ASP A 213 29.18 13.83 -12.41
CA ASP A 213 29.15 12.59 -13.14
C ASP A 213 30.07 11.49 -12.52
N LYS A 214 29.59 10.24 -12.57
CA LYS A 214 30.33 8.96 -12.47
C LYS A 214 30.98 8.57 -11.13
N SER A 215 30.19 7.90 -10.29
CA SER A 215 30.50 6.51 -9.90
C SER A 215 29.19 5.78 -9.61
N LYS A 216 28.97 4.61 -10.21
CA LYS A 216 27.76 3.81 -10.06
C LYS A 216 27.62 3.34 -8.60
N PRO A 217 26.49 3.58 -7.93
CA PRO A 217 25.93 2.60 -7.03
C PRO A 217 24.87 1.79 -7.79
N CYS A 218 24.94 0.46 -7.66
CA CYS A 218 23.84 -0.42 -8.02
C CYS A 218 22.69 -0.12 -7.04
N ILE A 219 21.85 0.83 -7.41
CA ILE A 219 20.61 1.17 -6.72
C ILE A 219 19.55 1.11 -7.82
N THR A 220 18.55 0.27 -7.59
CA THR A 220 17.23 0.34 -8.20
C THR A 220 16.83 1.81 -8.32
N LYS A 221 17.02 2.38 -9.52
CA LYS A 221 16.55 3.70 -9.89
C LYS A 221 15.03 3.66 -9.98
N GLU A 222 14.34 3.67 -8.85
CA GLU A 222 13.02 4.29 -8.77
C GLU A 222 13.22 5.76 -8.45
N VAL A 223 13.43 6.50 -9.53
CA VAL A 223 12.93 7.83 -9.79
C VAL A 223 12.46 8.63 -8.55
N ASN A 224 13.32 9.52 -8.05
CA ASN A 224 12.89 10.67 -7.24
C ASN A 224 11.92 11.52 -8.09
N LEU A 225 10.63 11.26 -7.98
CA LEU A 225 9.59 12.09 -8.57
C LEU A 225 9.43 13.32 -7.67
N ARG A 226 10.10 14.41 -8.05
CA ARG A 226 9.92 15.73 -7.43
C ARG A 226 8.43 16.06 -7.36
N THR A 227 8.01 16.73 -6.28
CA THR A 227 6.63 17.19 -6.11
C THR A 227 6.24 18.09 -7.28
N ILE A 228 5.19 17.70 -8.01
CA ILE A 228 4.68 18.46 -9.15
C ILE A 228 3.64 19.43 -8.63
N ASP A 229 3.74 20.67 -9.07
CA ASP A 229 2.72 21.68 -8.82
C ASP A 229 1.50 21.42 -9.73
N SER A 230 0.69 20.41 -9.38
CA SER A 230 -0.55 20.05 -10.08
C SER A 230 -1.67 19.71 -9.10
N LYS A 231 -2.90 20.10 -9.45
CA LYS A 231 -4.14 19.72 -8.75
C LYS A 231 -4.87 18.54 -9.44
N ILE A 232 -4.40 18.12 -10.60
CA ILE A 232 -5.06 17.09 -11.44
C ILE A 232 -4.30 15.77 -11.41
N ILE A 233 -2.96 15.83 -11.38
CA ILE A 233 -2.11 14.62 -11.44
C ILE A 233 -1.19 14.52 -10.22
N THR A 234 -0.87 13.27 -9.86
CA THR A 234 0.05 12.92 -8.78
C THR A 234 1.46 12.66 -9.31
N SER A 235 2.42 12.47 -8.41
CA SER A 235 3.76 12.01 -8.76
C SER A 235 3.74 10.67 -9.50
N GLN A 236 2.81 9.77 -9.18
CA GLN A 236 2.67 8.48 -9.87
C GLN A 236 2.25 8.67 -11.34
N HIS A 237 1.25 9.51 -11.60
CA HIS A 237 0.84 9.85 -12.97
C HIS A 237 1.99 10.43 -13.79
N ASN A 238 2.88 11.19 -13.14
CA ASN A 238 4.07 11.73 -13.77
C ASN A 238 5.07 10.68 -14.22
N GLY A 239 5.25 9.64 -13.40
CA GLY A 239 6.04 8.47 -13.76
C GLY A 239 5.49 7.79 -15.01
N LEU A 240 4.17 7.62 -15.09
CA LEU A 240 3.48 7.04 -16.26
C LEU A 240 3.62 7.91 -17.51
N ILE A 241 3.34 9.21 -17.40
CA ILE A 241 3.49 10.17 -18.50
C ILE A 241 4.93 10.18 -19.02
N SER A 242 5.92 10.13 -18.12
CA SER A 242 7.33 10.04 -18.51
C SER A 242 7.63 8.79 -19.33
N LYS A 243 7.08 7.63 -18.94
CA LYS A 243 7.23 6.38 -19.71
C LYS A 243 6.57 6.48 -21.08
N TRP A 244 5.38 7.07 -21.17
CA TRP A 244 4.67 7.27 -22.44
C TRP A 244 5.42 8.17 -23.42
N ILE A 245 6.06 9.25 -22.93
CA ILE A 245 6.86 10.15 -23.79
C ILE A 245 8.03 9.41 -24.44
N VAL A 246 8.68 8.49 -23.73
CA VAL A 246 9.81 7.69 -24.26
C VAL A 246 9.34 6.45 -25.03
N ARG A 247 8.03 6.18 -25.10
CA ARG A 247 7.44 4.95 -25.67
C ARG A 247 8.00 3.67 -25.02
N LEU A 248 8.21 3.72 -23.70
CA LEU A 248 8.58 2.55 -22.91
C LEU A 248 7.33 1.75 -22.52
N GLU A 249 7.43 0.42 -22.44
CA GLU A 249 6.36 -0.39 -21.87
C GLU A 249 6.18 -0.05 -20.38
N ILE A 250 4.99 -0.29 -19.81
CA ILE A 250 4.72 0.02 -18.38
C ILE A 250 5.71 -0.70 -17.46
N THR A 251 6.19 -1.87 -17.89
CA THR A 251 7.17 -2.74 -17.22
C THR A 251 8.61 -2.24 -17.32
N ASP A 252 8.92 -1.34 -18.24
CA ASP A 252 10.28 -0.86 -18.48
C ASP A 252 10.73 0.17 -17.43
N LYS A 253 12.01 0.09 -17.08
CA LYS A 253 12.64 0.99 -16.10
C LYS A 253 13.03 2.31 -16.75
N LEU A 254 12.45 3.41 -16.25
CA LEU A 254 12.77 4.76 -16.71
C LEU A 254 14.14 5.20 -16.16
N THR A 255 15.14 5.33 -17.03
CA THR A 255 16.54 5.59 -16.63
C THR A 255 16.80 7.01 -16.13
N SER A 256 15.91 7.96 -16.47
CA SER A 256 15.89 9.36 -16.00
C SER A 256 14.46 9.92 -16.05
N PRO A 257 13.90 10.45 -14.95
CA PRO A 257 12.63 11.18 -15.01
C PRO A 257 12.76 12.44 -15.84
N TYR A 258 11.70 12.79 -16.57
CA TYR A 258 11.50 14.16 -17.00
C TYR A 258 11.11 15.02 -15.80
N GLU A 259 11.66 16.22 -15.74
CA GLU A 259 11.21 17.25 -14.82
C GLU A 259 10.12 18.08 -15.52
N PHE A 260 8.92 18.08 -14.96
CA PHE A 260 7.79 18.85 -15.49
C PHE A 260 7.68 20.15 -14.73
N GLY A 261 7.89 21.26 -15.44
CA GLY A 261 7.55 22.60 -14.95
C GLY A 261 6.13 22.95 -15.35
N LEU A 262 5.37 23.57 -14.43
CA LEU A 262 4.08 24.14 -14.75
C LEU A 262 4.28 25.36 -15.67
N LEU A 263 3.67 25.32 -16.86
CA LEU A 263 3.67 26.45 -17.79
C LEU A 263 2.38 27.26 -17.69
N PHE A 264 1.24 26.58 -17.69
CA PHE A 264 -0.08 27.19 -17.69
C PHE A 264 -1.05 26.35 -16.86
N ARG A 265 -1.92 27.02 -16.10
CA ARG A 265 -2.98 26.41 -15.29
C ARG A 265 -4.22 27.27 -15.39
N GLY A 266 -5.29 26.72 -15.97
CA GLY A 266 -6.51 27.52 -16.17
C GLY A 266 -7.17 28.08 -14.89
N SER A 267 -6.98 27.42 -13.74
CA SER A 267 -7.45 27.95 -12.44
C SER A 267 -6.61 29.11 -11.88
N HIS A 268 -5.44 29.40 -12.46
CA HIS A 268 -4.54 30.49 -12.08
C HIS A 268 -4.46 31.54 -13.19
N ASP A 269 -4.28 31.10 -14.44
CA ASP A 269 -4.01 31.95 -15.60
C ASP A 269 -5.26 32.28 -16.43
N GLY A 270 -6.40 31.66 -16.11
CA GLY A 270 -7.66 31.81 -16.85
C GLY A 270 -7.88 30.74 -17.92
N PHE A 271 -9.08 30.69 -18.51
CA PHE A 271 -9.45 29.66 -19.50
C PHE A 271 -9.62 30.22 -20.91
N ALA A 272 -9.25 31.48 -21.15
CA ALA A 272 -9.36 32.10 -22.46
C ALA A 272 -8.26 31.60 -23.40
N HIS A 273 -8.59 31.53 -24.70
CA HIS A 273 -7.63 31.07 -25.70
C HIS A 273 -6.44 32.04 -25.83
N ASP A 274 -6.68 33.34 -25.69
CA ASP A 274 -5.65 34.37 -25.80
C ASP A 274 -4.62 34.25 -24.67
N GLU A 275 -5.07 33.96 -23.44
CA GLU A 275 -4.21 33.75 -22.27
C GLU A 275 -3.29 32.52 -22.46
N PHE A 276 -3.83 31.44 -23.02
CA PHE A 276 -3.04 30.26 -23.34
C PHE A 276 -1.97 30.56 -24.39
N HIS A 277 -2.34 31.22 -25.49
CA HIS A 277 -1.40 31.53 -26.56
C HIS A 277 -0.35 32.57 -26.13
N GLU A 278 -0.70 33.51 -25.23
CA GLU A 278 0.27 34.45 -24.66
C GLU A 278 1.38 33.74 -23.87
N ILE A 279 1.04 32.66 -23.16
CA ILE A 279 1.96 31.95 -22.26
C ILE A 279 2.66 30.76 -22.94
N CYS A 280 1.97 30.01 -23.81
CA CYS A 280 2.43 28.72 -24.30
C CYS A 280 2.96 28.72 -25.74
N ASP A 281 2.71 29.78 -26.53
CA ASP A 281 3.21 29.85 -27.91
C ASP A 281 4.74 29.84 -27.97
N GLY A 282 5.27 29.14 -28.98
CA GLY A 282 6.71 28.97 -29.17
C GLY A 282 7.37 27.95 -28.25
N ILE A 283 6.66 27.39 -27.25
CA ILE A 283 7.22 26.43 -26.29
C ILE A 283 7.08 24.99 -26.82
N PRO A 284 8.20 24.29 -27.12
CA PRO A 284 8.20 22.90 -27.58
C PRO A 284 8.04 21.91 -26.41
N ARG A 285 7.76 20.63 -26.72
CA ARG A 285 7.80 19.50 -25.76
C ARG A 285 6.90 19.68 -24.54
N THR A 286 5.65 20.09 -24.77
CA THR A 286 4.68 20.36 -23.71
C THR A 286 3.72 19.20 -23.52
N VAL A 287 3.33 18.92 -22.28
CA VAL A 287 2.23 17.99 -21.95
C VAL A 287 1.02 18.80 -21.53
N THR A 288 -0.13 18.53 -22.15
CA THR A 288 -1.42 19.11 -21.78
C THR A 288 -2.22 18.09 -20.99
N ILE A 289 -2.83 18.54 -19.89
CA ILE A 289 -3.63 17.69 -19.00
C ILE A 289 -4.92 18.45 -18.65
N VAL A 290 -6.05 17.80 -18.86
CA VAL A 290 -7.39 18.35 -18.63
C VAL A 290 -8.20 17.34 -17.82
N LYS A 291 -8.88 17.80 -16.77
CA LYS A 291 -9.83 16.97 -16.02
C LYS A 291 -11.24 17.26 -16.52
N VAL A 292 -11.99 16.22 -16.85
CA VAL A 292 -13.40 16.37 -17.25
C VAL A 292 -14.22 16.73 -16.01
N LYS A 293 -15.09 17.73 -16.16
CA LYS A 293 -15.92 18.20 -15.05
C LYS A 293 -16.90 17.10 -14.62
N ASP A 294 -17.09 16.94 -13.31
CA ASP A 294 -18.00 15.97 -12.70
C ASP A 294 -17.68 14.50 -13.04
N SER A 295 -16.44 14.21 -13.47
CA SER A 295 -15.94 12.85 -13.64
C SER A 295 -14.50 12.70 -13.11
N ASN A 296 -14.04 11.45 -13.04
CA ASN A 296 -12.66 11.11 -12.71
C ASN A 296 -11.77 10.96 -13.96
N GLU A 297 -12.30 11.30 -15.15
CA GLU A 297 -11.56 11.18 -16.40
C GLU A 297 -10.54 12.31 -16.55
N ILE A 298 -9.31 11.93 -16.89
CA ILE A 298 -8.20 12.84 -17.18
C ILE A 298 -7.80 12.61 -18.63
N LEU A 299 -7.86 13.67 -19.42
CA LEU A 299 -7.49 13.69 -20.82
C LEU A 299 -6.20 14.49 -20.99
N GLY A 300 -5.48 14.22 -22.07
CA GLY A 300 -4.26 14.96 -22.32
C GLY A 300 -3.57 14.57 -23.62
N GLY A 301 -2.44 15.22 -23.85
CA GLY A 301 -1.60 14.95 -25.01
C GLY A 301 -0.22 15.54 -24.85
N TYR A 302 0.74 14.99 -25.59
CA TYR A 302 2.11 15.50 -25.66
C TYR A 302 2.36 16.17 -27.01
N ASN A 303 2.75 17.44 -27.00
CA ASN A 303 3.13 18.19 -28.18
C ASN A 303 4.67 18.32 -28.24
N LEU A 304 5.30 17.67 -29.22
CA LEU A 304 6.75 17.70 -29.38
C LEU A 304 7.28 19.02 -29.98
N ILE A 305 6.47 19.71 -30.79
CA ILE A 305 6.95 20.77 -31.70
C ILE A 305 6.92 22.14 -31.05
N LYS A 306 5.77 22.80 -30.98
CA LYS A 306 5.48 24.06 -30.25
C LYS A 306 4.04 24.45 -30.52
N TRP A 307 3.48 25.32 -29.69
CA TRP A 307 2.20 25.98 -29.96
C TRP A 307 2.44 27.21 -30.85
N GLU A 308 1.52 27.49 -31.77
CA GLU A 308 1.54 28.68 -32.63
C GLU A 308 0.11 29.18 -32.86
N SER A 309 -0.10 30.49 -32.75
CA SER A 309 -1.37 31.19 -32.97
C SER A 309 -1.75 31.40 -34.45
N GLY A 310 -1.27 30.54 -35.37
CA GLY A 310 -1.50 30.64 -36.82
C GLY A 310 -2.41 29.54 -37.38
N TYR A 311 -3.12 29.83 -38.49
CA TYR A 311 -3.87 28.82 -39.25
C TYR A 311 -2.91 27.88 -39.99
N GLY A 312 -2.51 26.78 -39.36
CA GLY A 312 -1.71 25.72 -39.97
C GLY A 312 -1.78 24.43 -39.17
N TRP A 313 -1.90 23.29 -39.87
CA TRP A 313 -1.90 21.96 -39.23
C TRP A 313 -0.47 21.43 -39.15
N GLY A 314 0.06 21.25 -37.94
CA GLY A 314 1.27 20.48 -37.71
C GLY A 314 0.99 18.99 -37.68
N SER A 315 1.80 18.18 -38.37
CA SER A 315 1.74 16.72 -38.27
C SER A 315 2.47 16.25 -37.00
N VAL A 316 1.75 15.63 -36.06
CA VAL A 316 2.34 15.07 -34.83
C VAL A 316 1.75 13.67 -34.59
N THR A 317 2.59 12.72 -34.15
CA THR A 317 2.12 11.40 -33.73
C THR A 317 1.41 11.52 -32.38
N SER A 318 0.10 11.33 -32.34
CA SER A 318 -0.69 11.34 -31.10
C SER A 318 -0.32 10.15 -30.21
N VAL A 319 -0.01 10.40 -28.95
CA VAL A 319 0.02 9.38 -27.91
C VAL A 319 -1.31 9.48 -27.18
N ASN A 320 -2.19 8.49 -27.36
CA ASN A 320 -3.44 8.43 -26.63
C ASN A 320 -3.14 8.11 -25.16
N ILE A 321 -3.54 9.03 -24.30
CA ILE A 321 -3.59 8.84 -22.85
C ILE A 321 -5.01 8.38 -22.55
N THR A 322 -5.24 7.07 -22.47
CA THR A 322 -6.52 6.46 -22.06
C THR A 322 -6.37 5.79 -20.71
#